data_AF-A0A2V3W000-F1
#
_entry.id   AF-A0A2V3W000-F1
#
_cell.length_a   1.000
_cell.length_b   1.000
_cell.length_c   1.000
_cell.angle_alpha   90.00
_cell.angle_beta   90.00
_cell.angle_gamma   90.00
#
_symmetry.space_group_name_H-M   'P 1'
#
loop_
_entity.id
_entity.type
_entity.pdbx_description
1 polymer ?
#
loop_
_entity_poly.entity_id
_entity_poly.type
_entity_poly.pdbx_seq_one_letter_code
_entity_poly.pdbx_strand_id
1 'polypeptide(L)' 'MTDSENKIKIDGVEYSLSSLSTEAKTQITNLRFVENEIIQLKAKLAIANTAKLAYQAALKNAITSNTQ' A
#
# COMPACT_ATOMS: atom_id res chain seq x y z
N MET A 1 9.88 -14.90 31.25
CA MET A 1 9.36 -13.51 31.30
C MET A 1 9.36 -12.98 29.88
N THR A 2 8.24 -13.12 29.15
CA THR A 2 8.16 -12.72 27.73
C THR A 2 6.72 -12.24 27.42
N ASP A 3 6.32 -11.11 27.99
CA ASP A 3 5.02 -10.45 27.71
C ASP A 3 5.13 -9.33 26.67
N SER A 4 6.30 -9.19 26.02
CA SER A 4 6.57 -8.08 25.08
C SER A 4 6.38 -8.43 23.61
N GLU A 5 6.26 -9.71 23.22
CA GLU A 5 6.27 -10.09 21.79
C GLU A 5 4.90 -10.05 21.11
N ASN A 6 3.81 -9.88 21.86
CA ASN A 6 2.45 -10.00 21.34
C ASN A 6 1.62 -8.75 21.65
N LYS A 7 2.11 -7.55 21.37
CA LYS A 7 1.29 -6.32 21.44
C LYS A 7 1.07 -5.75 20.06
N ILE A 8 -0.17 -5.37 19.76
CA ILE A 8 -0.53 -4.64 18.54
C ILE A 8 -1.11 -3.29 18.91
N LYS A 9 -0.87 -2.30 18.07
CA LYS A 9 -1.42 -0.96 18.25
C LYS A 9 -2.54 -0.78 17.24
N ILE A 10 -3.76 -0.63 17.73
CA ILE A 10 -4.96 -0.32 16.92
C ILE A 10 -5.43 1.06 17.39
N ASP A 11 -5.57 2.01 16.47
CA ASP A 11 -6.01 3.39 16.75
C ASP A 11 -5.24 4.10 17.88
N GLY A 12 -3.95 3.80 17.99
CA GLY A 12 -3.08 4.40 19.01
C GLY A 12 -3.13 3.71 20.37
N VAL A 13 -4.02 2.73 20.57
CA VAL A 13 -4.14 1.94 21.80
C VAL A 13 -3.41 0.61 21.62
N GLU A 14 -2.57 0.26 22.59
CA GLU A 14 -1.87 -1.03 22.63
C GLU A 14 -2.76 -2.11 23.23
N TYR A 15 -2.98 -3.18 22.46
CA TYR A 15 -3.68 -4.37 22.89
C TYR A 15 -2.74 -5.56 22.91
N SER A 16 -2.83 -6.39 23.94
CA SER A 16 -2.16 -7.68 23.92
C SER A 16 -2.88 -8.61 22.95
N LEU A 17 -2.16 -9.20 22.01
CA LEU A 17 -2.67 -10.23 21.11
C LEU A 17 -3.29 -11.38 21.91
N SER A 18 -2.73 -11.72 23.08
CA SER A 18 -3.27 -12.78 23.94
C SER A 18 -4.64 -12.44 24.53
N SER A 19 -4.97 -11.15 24.72
CA SER A 19 -6.25 -10.70 25.25
C SER A 19 -7.33 -10.50 24.19
N LEU A 20 -7.00 -10.67 22.91
CA LEU A 20 -7.96 -10.50 21.80
C LEU A 20 -8.70 -11.80 21.47
N SER A 21 -9.96 -11.66 21.05
CA SER A 21 -10.77 -12.78 20.59
C SER A 21 -10.17 -13.40 19.31
N THR A 22 -10.56 -14.65 19.01
CA THR A 22 -10.15 -15.35 17.80
C THR A 22 -10.61 -14.62 16.54
N GLU A 23 -11.81 -14.04 16.58
CA GLU A 23 -12.37 -13.23 15.50
C GLU A 23 -11.52 -11.97 15.29
N ALA A 24 -11.16 -11.25 16.35
CA ALA A 24 -10.32 -10.06 16.25
C ALA A 24 -8.95 -10.38 15.61
N LYS A 25 -8.29 -11.47 16.04
CA LYS A 25 -7.03 -11.95 15.45
C LYS A 25 -7.16 -12.26 13.95
N THR A 26 -8.29 -12.84 13.56
CA THR A 26 -8.61 -13.14 12.16
C THR A 26 -8.73 -11.86 11.36
N GLN A 27 -9.47 -10.86 11.87
CA GLN A 27 -9.61 -9.57 11.19
C GLN A 27 -8.30 -8.82 11.07
N ILE A 28 -7.41 -8.89 12.07
CA ILE A 28 -6.06 -8.29 11.98
C ILE A 28 -5.26 -8.93 10.85
N THR A 29 -5.32 -10.26 10.72
CA THR A 29 -4.64 -10.98 9.63
C THR A 29 -5.20 -10.54 8.26
N ASN A 30 -6.52 -10.47 8.14
CA ASN A 30 -7.19 -10.02 6.91
C ASN A 30 -6.81 -8.58 6.55
N LEU A 31 -6.79 -7.67 7.54
CA LEU A 31 -6.41 -6.28 7.34
C LEU A 31 -4.97 -6.17 6.84
N ARG A 32 -4.02 -6.84 7.48
CA ARG A 32 -2.61 -6.85 7.04
C ARG A 32 -2.46 -7.36 5.60
N PHE A 33 -3.23 -8.38 5.25
CA PHE A 33 -3.25 -8.90 3.88
C PHE A 33 -3.73 -7.85 2.88
N VAL A 34 -4.87 -7.21 3.16
CA VAL A 34 -5.44 -6.15 2.29
C VAL A 34 -4.52 -4.93 2.21
N GLU A 35 -3.88 -4.54 3.32
CA GLU A 35 -2.89 -3.45 3.34
C GLU A 35 -1.71 -3.74 2.42
N ASN A 36 -1.20 -4.98 2.44
CA ASN A 36 -0.13 -5.40 1.54
C ASN A 36 -0.57 -5.35 0.07
N GLU A 37 -1.78 -5.82 -0.24
CA GLU A 37 -2.34 -5.71 -1.60
C GLU A 37 -2.46 -4.26 -2.06
N ILE A 38 -2.88 -3.35 -1.18
CA ILE A 38 -2.94 -1.91 -1.48
C ILE A 38 -1.54 -1.36 -1.79
N ILE A 39 -0.51 -1.74 -1.04
CA ILE A 39 0.87 -1.34 -1.30
C ILE A 39 1.32 -1.82 -2.70
N GLN A 40 1.03 -3.07 -3.03
CA GLN A 40 1.37 -3.65 -4.33
C GLN A 40 0.66 -2.95 -5.49
N LEU A 41 -0.62 -2.60 -5.31
CA LEU A 41 -1.37 -1.83 -6.30
C LEU A 41 -0.79 -0.42 -6.48
N LYS A 42 -0.40 0.25 -5.39
CA LYS A 42 0.27 1.56 -5.47
C LYS A 42 1.61 1.49 -6.22
N ALA A 43 2.39 0.43 -6.02
CA ALA A 43 3.62 0.21 -6.78
C ALA A 43 3.34 0.06 -8.29
N LYS A 44 2.35 -0.77 -8.67
CA LYS A 44 1.92 -0.92 -10.07
C LYS A 44 1.43 0.40 -10.66
N LEU A 45 0.67 1.18 -9.89
CA LEU A 45 0.18 2.50 -10.29
C LEU A 45 1.34 3.48 -10.54
N ALA A 46 2.37 3.47 -9.69
CA ALA A 46 3.56 4.31 -9.88
C ALA A 46 4.27 3.99 -11.21
N ILE A 47 4.45 2.69 -11.52
CA ILE A 47 5.04 2.25 -12.79
C ILE A 47 4.20 2.75 -13.98
N ALA A 48 2.89 2.56 -13.94
CA ALA A 48 1.98 3.01 -15.00
C ALA A 48 2.03 4.54 -15.18
N ASN A 49 2.12 5.30 -14.10
CA ASN A 49 2.26 6.75 -14.16
C ASN A 49 3.57 7.19 -14.82
N THR A 50 4.69 6.52 -14.55
CA THR A 50 5.96 6.80 -15.24
C THR A 50 5.84 6.59 -16.75
N ALA A 51 5.24 5.47 -17.17
CA ALA A 51 5.00 5.21 -18.59
C ALA A 51 4.08 6.27 -19.22
N LYS A 52 2.99 6.64 -18.53
CA LYS A 52 2.10 7.71 -18.96
C LYS A 52 2.84 9.03 -19.19
N LEU A 53 3.69 9.45 -18.24
CA LEU A 53 4.47 10.68 -18.36
C LEU A 53 5.43 10.63 -19.56
N ALA A 54 6.10 9.50 -19.78
CA ALA A 54 6.97 9.30 -20.94
C ALA A 54 6.21 9.45 -22.27
N TYR A 55 5.02 8.83 -22.36
CA TYR A 55 4.19 8.96 -23.56
C TYR A 55 3.63 10.36 -23.77
N GLN A 56 3.27 11.06 -22.69
CA GLN A 56 2.86 12.46 -22.77
C GLN A 56 4.00 13.36 -23.28
N ALA A 57 5.23 13.14 -22.82
CA ALA A 57 6.40 13.86 -23.31
C ALA A 57 6.68 13.56 -24.79
N ALA A 58 6.63 12.28 -25.19
CA ALA A 58 6.81 11.88 -26.58
C ALA A 58 5.75 12.50 -27.50
N LEU A 59 4.48 12.50 -27.08
CA LEU A 59 3.40 13.14 -27.81
C LEU A 59 3.63 14.65 -27.95
N LYS A 60 4.02 15.33 -26.87
CA LYS A 60 4.32 16.78 -26.89
C LYS A 60 5.41 17.09 -27.91
N ASN A 61 6.47 16.29 -27.95
CA ASN A 61 7.55 16.47 -28.91
C ASN A 61 7.07 16.24 -30.35
N ALA A 62 6.27 15.19 -30.59
CA ALA A 62 5.75 14.89 -31.92
C ALA A 62 4.87 16.02 -32.49
N ILE A 63 4.02 16.64 -31.66
CA ILE A 63 3.16 17.74 -32.11
C ILE A 63 3.94 19.04 -32.34
N THR A 64 4.95 19.35 -31.51
CA THR A 64 5.74 20.58 -31.68
C THR A 64 6.73 20.48 -32.83
N SER A 65 7.33 19.31 -33.06
CA SER A 65 8.26 19.09 -34.17
C SER A 65 7.60 19.17 -35.55
N ASN A 66 6.28 18.98 -35.63
CA ASN A 66 5.51 19.13 -36.88
C ASN A 66 5.03 20.57 -37.13
N THR A 67 5.41 21.53 -36.27
CA THR A 67 4.99 22.95 -36.37
C THR A 67 6.19 23.89 -36.59
N GLN A 68 7.30 23.39 -37.15
CA GLN A 68 8.46 24.18 -37.59
C GLN A 68 8.69 23.97 -39.09
#